data_AF-A0A9E5XB64-F1
#
_entry.id   AF-A0A9E5XB64-F1
#
_cell.length_a   1.000
_cell.length_b   1.000
_cell.length_c   1.000
_cell.angle_alpha   90.00
_cell.angle_beta   90.00
_cell.angle_gamma   90.00
#
_symmetry.space_group_name_H-M   'P 1'
#
loop_
_entity.id
_entity.type
_entity.pdbx_description
1 polymer ?
#
loop_
_entity_poly.entity_id
_entity_poly.type
_entity_poly.pdbx_seq_one_letter_code
_entity_poly.pdbx_strand_id
1 'polypeptide(L)'
;MKHIFAFLRHRDEGFTVVEMMIATAITSLTLASIFAVVTGLMTDLARQSSLAQVQREARPMLEGLVVELRQASAPLSIASSRPIQEVAWNRLVFYSDRLQPHPAPEKYVYELVDCSNGAQGGTCDLKETIYTADTSSVPPDYTFDDNVIHRQFITLENVLADPYVSVGPIFRAVEWVGSPATRTEVASCESSVESTRCNAPLIIVDLRIAYASSTGLNPMALHEEVRLRNATD
;
A
#
# COMPACT_ATOMS: atom_id res chain seq x y z
N MET A 1 46.40 25.14 -55.18
CA MET A 1 45.57 24.69 -54.04
C MET A 1 46.48 24.18 -52.93
N LYS A 2 46.75 25.02 -51.92
CA LYS A 2 47.44 24.65 -50.68
C LYS A 2 47.09 25.72 -49.64
N HIS A 3 45.97 25.52 -48.94
CA HIS A 3 45.69 26.22 -47.69
C HIS A 3 46.49 25.52 -46.60
N ILE A 4 47.71 26.00 -46.40
CA ILE A 4 48.57 25.61 -45.29
C ILE A 4 48.28 26.57 -44.15
N PHE A 5 47.65 26.04 -43.10
CA PHE A 5 47.82 26.41 -41.70
C PHE A 5 48.36 27.83 -41.45
N ALA A 6 47.46 28.82 -41.43
CA ALA A 6 47.71 30.04 -40.67
C ALA A 6 47.61 29.66 -39.20
N PHE A 7 48.76 29.21 -38.69
CA PHE A 7 49.10 29.13 -37.28
C PHE A 7 48.42 30.29 -36.54
N LEU A 8 47.48 29.96 -35.65
CA LEU A 8 47.12 30.82 -34.53
C LEU A 8 48.44 31.19 -33.87
N ARG A 9 48.96 32.36 -34.21
CA ARG A 9 50.08 32.98 -33.54
C ARG A 9 49.56 33.28 -32.14
N HIS A 10 49.72 32.31 -31.26
CA HIS A 10 49.60 32.45 -29.82
C HIS A 10 50.50 33.62 -29.45
N ARG A 11 49.90 34.80 -29.30
CA ARG A 11 50.47 35.85 -28.49
C ARG A 11 50.28 35.35 -27.06
N ASP A 12 51.39 35.04 -26.40
CA ASP A 12 51.46 34.98 -24.95
C ASP A 12 51.27 36.40 -24.38
N GLU A 13 50.16 37.04 -24.71
CA GLU A 13 49.68 38.24 -24.04
C GLU A 13 48.90 37.75 -22.83
N GLY A 14 49.49 37.90 -21.64
CA GLY A 14 48.82 37.58 -20.38
C GLY A 14 47.45 38.25 -20.33
N PHE A 15 46.45 37.53 -19.83
CA PHE A 15 45.09 38.00 -19.69
C PHE A 15 45.04 39.34 -18.95
N THR A 16 44.32 40.32 -19.49
CA THR A 16 44.06 41.54 -18.72
C THR A 16 43.15 41.22 -17.54
N VAL A 17 43.31 41.95 -16.42
CA VAL A 17 42.49 41.74 -15.21
C VAL A 17 40.98 41.82 -15.52
N VAL A 18 40.60 42.67 -16.48
CA VAL A 18 39.21 42.84 -16.92
C VAL A 18 38.71 41.61 -17.68
N GLU A 19 39.49 41.07 -18.62
CA GLU A 19 39.11 39.84 -19.33
C GLU A 19 39.02 38.65 -18.37
N MET A 20 39.89 38.58 -17.35
CA MET A 20 39.84 37.54 -16.33
C MET A 20 38.56 37.67 -15.49
N MET A 21 38.19 38.89 -15.07
CA MET A 21 36.91 39.12 -14.36
C MET A 21 35.69 38.72 -15.20
N ILE A 22 35.66 39.08 -16.49
CA ILE A 22 34.57 38.72 -17.40
C ILE A 22 34.50 37.20 -17.57
N ALA A 23 35.63 36.53 -17.79
CA ALA A 23 35.69 35.07 -17.90
C ALA A 23 35.22 34.38 -16.60
N THR A 24 35.59 34.92 -15.44
CA THR A 24 35.15 34.39 -14.13
C THR A 24 33.64 34.59 -13.91
N ALA A 25 33.10 35.74 -14.33
CA ALA A 25 31.67 36.02 -14.26
C ALA A 25 30.87 35.07 -15.16
N ILE A 26 31.29 34.88 -16.43
CA ILE A 26 30.63 33.97 -17.37
C ILE A 26 30.71 32.52 -16.85
N THR A 27 31.87 32.08 -16.39
CA THR A 27 32.03 30.72 -15.86
C THR A 27 31.16 30.50 -14.61
N SER A 28 31.09 31.44 -13.68
CA SER A 28 30.20 31.34 -12.51
C SER A 28 28.71 31.28 -12.89
N LEU A 29 28.26 32.06 -13.87
CA LEU A 29 26.89 32.01 -14.39
C LEU A 29 26.59 30.67 -15.06
N THR A 30 27.51 30.16 -15.89
CA THR A 30 27.34 28.84 -16.53
C THR A 30 27.32 27.71 -15.50
N LEU A 31 28.20 27.74 -14.50
CA LEU A 31 28.21 26.78 -13.39
C LEU A 31 26.91 26.83 -12.59
N ALA A 32 26.40 28.02 -12.29
CA ALA A 32 25.12 28.18 -11.60
C ALA A 32 23.96 27.60 -12.43
N SER A 33 23.95 27.82 -13.74
CA SER A 33 22.92 27.27 -14.63
C SER A 33 22.98 25.73 -14.71
N ILE A 34 24.19 25.16 -14.83
CA ILE A 34 24.40 23.70 -14.84
C ILE A 34 23.97 23.12 -13.50
N PHE A 35 24.34 23.76 -12.39
CA PHE A 35 23.95 23.33 -11.05
C PHE A 35 22.43 23.32 -10.88
N ALA A 36 21.73 24.35 -11.35
CA ALA A 36 20.27 24.40 -11.32
C ALA A 36 19.62 23.28 -12.15
N VAL A 37 20.15 23.00 -13.34
CA VAL A 37 19.65 21.90 -14.20
C VAL A 37 19.90 20.54 -13.54
N VAL A 38 21.09 20.31 -12.99
CA VAL A 38 21.44 19.04 -12.33
C VAL A 38 20.61 18.82 -11.07
N THR A 39 20.41 19.85 -10.25
CA THR A 39 19.54 19.73 -9.06
C THR A 39 18.09 19.46 -9.46
N GLY A 40 17.56 20.13 -10.48
CA GLY A 40 16.24 19.85 -11.04
C GLY A 40 16.10 18.40 -11.51
N LEU A 41 17.07 17.90 -12.29
CA LEU A 41 17.08 16.51 -12.75
C LEU A 41 17.10 15.51 -11.57
N MET A 42 17.95 15.75 -10.56
CA MET A 42 18.03 14.88 -9.39
C MET A 42 16.71 14.84 -8.60
N THR A 43 16.02 15.98 -8.46
CA THR A 43 14.72 16.02 -7.80
C THR A 43 13.66 15.25 -8.58
N ASP A 44 13.66 15.33 -9.92
CA ASP A 44 12.72 14.57 -10.74
C ASP A 44 13.00 13.07 -10.71
N LEU A 45 14.28 12.66 -10.77
CA LEU A 45 14.67 11.26 -10.63
C LEU A 45 14.29 10.69 -9.26
N ALA A 46 14.50 11.45 -8.18
CA ALA A 46 14.08 11.04 -6.84
C ALA A 46 12.56 10.84 -6.76
N ARG A 47 11.80 11.76 -7.35
CA ARG A 47 10.33 11.67 -7.45
C ARG A 47 9.89 10.44 -8.23
N GLN A 48 10.43 10.21 -9.43
CA GLN A 48 10.10 9.05 -10.25
C GLN A 48 10.48 7.73 -9.58
N SER A 49 11.64 7.68 -8.93
CA SER A 49 12.10 6.51 -8.16
C SER A 49 11.10 6.17 -7.05
N SER A 50 10.66 7.17 -6.28
CA SER A 50 9.69 6.97 -5.20
C SER A 50 8.32 6.50 -5.71
N LEU A 51 7.83 7.07 -6.83
CA LEU A 51 6.61 6.62 -7.51
C LEU A 51 6.71 5.14 -7.89
N ALA A 52 7.81 4.77 -8.54
CA ALA A 52 8.04 3.40 -9.01
C ALA A 52 8.24 2.42 -7.86
N GLN A 53 8.82 2.83 -6.73
CA GLN A 53 8.97 1.99 -5.56
C GLN A 53 7.61 1.65 -4.96
N VAL A 54 6.80 2.66 -4.61
CA VAL A 54 5.47 2.44 -4.00
C VAL A 54 4.57 1.63 -4.94
N GLN A 55 4.63 1.86 -6.25
CA GLN A 55 3.87 1.07 -7.21
C GLN A 55 4.29 -0.40 -7.26
N ARG A 56 5.58 -0.69 -7.10
CA ARG A 56 6.12 -2.06 -7.08
C ARG A 56 5.77 -2.81 -5.80
N GLU A 57 5.59 -2.12 -4.69
CA GLU A 57 5.27 -2.73 -3.39
C GLU A 57 3.74 -2.85 -3.21
N ALA A 58 3.00 -1.76 -3.42
CA ALA A 58 1.59 -1.68 -3.09
C ALA A 58 0.68 -2.49 -4.02
N ARG A 59 0.97 -2.52 -5.33
CA ARG A 59 0.11 -3.22 -6.30
C ARG A 59 0.13 -4.74 -6.12
N PRO A 60 1.29 -5.42 -6.06
CA PRO A 60 1.31 -6.87 -5.86
C PRO A 60 0.70 -7.29 -4.52
N MET A 61 0.91 -6.48 -3.47
CA MET A 61 0.28 -6.70 -2.17
C MET A 61 -1.24 -6.68 -2.28
N LEU A 62 -1.80 -5.63 -2.89
CA LEU A 62 -3.26 -5.51 -3.06
C LEU A 62 -3.82 -6.62 -3.95
N GLU A 63 -3.12 -6.99 -5.03
CA GLU A 63 -3.51 -8.13 -5.87
C GLU A 63 -3.52 -9.45 -5.08
N GLY A 64 -2.54 -9.66 -4.20
CA GLY A 64 -2.48 -10.80 -3.28
C GLY A 64 -3.69 -10.85 -2.34
N LEU A 65 -3.94 -9.74 -1.64
CA LEU A 65 -5.09 -9.58 -0.75
C LEU A 65 -6.42 -9.81 -1.46
N VAL A 66 -6.60 -9.27 -2.68
CA VAL A 66 -7.81 -9.47 -3.49
C VAL A 66 -8.02 -10.95 -3.83
N VAL A 67 -6.95 -11.67 -4.19
CA VAL A 67 -7.05 -13.11 -4.48
C VAL A 67 -7.46 -13.90 -3.24
N GLU A 68 -6.88 -13.59 -2.08
CA GLU A 68 -7.19 -14.23 -0.81
C GLU A 68 -8.61 -13.96 -0.35
N LEU A 69 -9.07 -12.71 -0.46
CA LEU A 69 -10.44 -12.31 -0.15
C LEU A 69 -11.46 -12.93 -1.10
N ARG A 70 -11.15 -13.06 -2.40
CA ARG A 70 -12.03 -13.78 -3.33
C ARG A 70 -12.20 -15.25 -2.93
N GLN A 71 -11.17 -15.85 -2.35
CA GLN A 71 -11.17 -17.21 -1.83
C GLN A 71 -11.57 -17.27 -0.35
N ALA A 72 -12.15 -16.20 0.20
CA ALA A 72 -12.64 -16.24 1.55
C ALA A 72 -13.78 -17.27 1.67
N SER A 73 -13.66 -18.16 2.65
CA SER A 73 -14.59 -19.25 2.88
C SER A 73 -14.85 -19.39 4.37
N ALA A 74 -16.11 -19.54 4.75
CA ALA A 74 -16.48 -19.84 6.14
C ALA A 74 -15.93 -21.23 6.52
N PRO A 75 -15.17 -21.39 7.61
CA PRO A 75 -14.89 -22.71 8.16
C PRO A 75 -16.23 -23.39 8.51
N LEU A 76 -16.49 -24.56 7.94
CA LEU A 76 -17.79 -25.28 8.01
C LEU A 76 -18.17 -25.74 9.43
N SER A 77 -17.29 -25.51 10.40
CA SER A 77 -17.30 -26.05 11.76
C SER A 77 -18.05 -25.23 12.80
N ILE A 78 -18.28 -23.95 12.53
CA ILE A 78 -19.01 -23.07 13.44
C ILE A 78 -20.32 -22.74 12.72
N ALA A 79 -21.46 -23.10 13.31
CA ALA A 79 -22.78 -22.86 12.69
C ALA A 79 -23.08 -21.36 12.46
N SER A 80 -22.27 -20.47 13.06
CA SER A 80 -22.24 -19.02 12.86
C SER A 80 -20.95 -18.49 12.23
N SER A 81 -20.06 -19.36 11.75
CA SER A 81 -18.82 -18.97 11.06
C SER A 81 -19.15 -18.28 9.75
N ARG A 82 -18.35 -17.28 9.44
CA ARG A 82 -18.50 -16.47 8.24
C ARG A 82 -17.14 -16.36 7.57
N PRO A 83 -17.10 -16.14 6.24
CA PRO A 83 -15.85 -15.92 5.53
C PRO A 83 -15.05 -14.77 6.14
N ILE A 84 -15.76 -13.72 6.59
CA ILE A 84 -15.21 -12.55 7.26
C ILE A 84 -15.55 -12.64 8.76
N GLN A 85 -14.53 -12.65 9.60
CA GLN A 85 -14.66 -12.67 11.04
C GLN A 85 -14.81 -11.26 11.61
N GLU A 86 -13.98 -10.33 11.15
CA GLU A 86 -13.90 -8.98 11.69
C GLU A 86 -13.58 -8.01 10.55
N VAL A 87 -14.29 -6.89 10.52
CA VAL A 87 -13.94 -5.72 9.73
C VAL A 87 -13.93 -4.54 10.68
N ALA A 88 -12.84 -3.80 10.68
CA ALA A 88 -12.69 -2.54 11.37
C ALA A 88 -11.88 -1.59 10.49
N TRP A 89 -11.82 -0.33 10.87
CA TRP A 89 -11.10 0.68 10.10
C TRP A 89 -9.60 0.40 9.95
N ASN A 90 -9.02 -0.32 10.91
CA ASN A 90 -7.60 -0.66 11.00
C ASN A 90 -7.32 -2.16 10.90
N ARG A 91 -8.35 -3.01 10.77
CA ARG A 91 -8.18 -4.46 10.90
C ARG A 91 -9.19 -5.22 10.07
N LEU A 92 -8.72 -6.26 9.39
CA LEU A 92 -9.54 -7.17 8.60
C LEU A 92 -9.11 -8.60 8.92
N VAL A 93 -10.07 -9.41 9.34
CA VAL A 93 -9.85 -10.82 9.69
C VAL A 93 -10.78 -11.69 8.89
N PHE A 94 -10.21 -12.64 8.15
CA PHE A 94 -10.97 -13.57 7.32
C PHE A 94 -10.29 -14.93 7.22
N TYR A 95 -11.04 -15.93 6.76
CA TYR A 95 -10.55 -17.28 6.54
C TYR A 95 -10.50 -17.56 5.04
N SER A 96 -9.42 -18.19 4.56
CA SER A 96 -9.23 -18.51 3.14
C SER A 96 -8.85 -19.97 2.93
N ASP A 97 -9.36 -20.54 1.84
CA ASP A 97 -9.05 -21.90 1.37
C ASP A 97 -8.09 -21.92 0.15
N ARG A 98 -7.41 -20.79 -0.10
CA ARG A 98 -6.55 -20.52 -1.26
C ARG A 98 -5.60 -21.66 -1.63
N LEU A 99 -4.93 -22.24 -0.64
CA LEU A 99 -3.87 -23.22 -0.85
C LEU A 99 -4.43 -24.64 -0.84
N GLN A 100 -5.12 -25.06 -1.90
CA GLN A 100 -5.20 -26.50 -2.19
C GLN A 100 -3.80 -26.95 -2.65
N PRO A 101 -3.13 -27.90 -1.97
CA PRO A 101 -3.71 -29.08 -1.31
C PRO A 101 -3.60 -29.08 0.22
N HIS A 102 -3.44 -27.94 0.90
CA HIS A 102 -3.47 -27.91 2.36
C HIS A 102 -4.87 -28.35 2.85
N PRO A 103 -4.93 -29.34 3.76
CA PRO A 103 -6.18 -29.93 4.20
C PRO A 103 -6.98 -29.02 5.15
N ALA A 104 -6.50 -27.81 5.46
CA ALA A 104 -7.12 -26.89 6.41
C ALA A 104 -7.12 -25.45 5.88
N PRO A 105 -8.16 -24.65 6.17
CA PRO A 105 -8.18 -23.22 5.88
C PRO A 105 -7.15 -22.47 6.72
N GLU A 106 -6.71 -21.33 6.21
CA GLU A 106 -5.81 -20.40 6.90
C GLU A 106 -6.62 -19.17 7.36
N LYS A 107 -6.23 -18.62 8.51
CA LYS A 107 -6.77 -17.35 9.02
C LYS A 107 -5.80 -16.23 8.68
N TYR A 108 -6.29 -15.23 7.96
CA TYR A 108 -5.56 -14.03 7.57
C TYR A 108 -6.00 -12.87 8.46
N VAL A 109 -5.02 -12.16 9.02
CA VAL A 109 -5.20 -10.94 9.80
C VAL A 109 -4.37 -9.84 9.16
N TYR A 110 -5.07 -8.88 8.55
CA TYR A 110 -4.49 -7.62 8.11
C TYR A 110 -4.76 -6.57 9.17
N GLU A 111 -3.72 -5.93 9.70
CA GLU A 111 -3.88 -4.89 10.70
C GLU A 111 -2.88 -3.75 10.50
N LEU A 112 -3.31 -2.53 10.82
CA LEU A 112 -2.43 -1.39 10.89
C LEU A 112 -1.68 -1.38 12.23
N VAL A 113 -0.37 -1.25 12.15
CA VAL A 113 0.55 -1.16 13.28
C VAL A 113 1.42 0.09 13.15
N ASP A 114 2.12 0.42 14.23
CA ASP A 114 3.14 1.49 14.26
C ASP A 114 2.67 2.85 13.72
N CYS A 115 1.38 3.15 13.94
CA CYS A 115 0.76 4.39 13.54
C CYS A 115 1.38 5.61 14.23
N SER A 116 1.72 6.64 13.44
CA SER A 116 2.35 7.87 13.93
C SER A 116 1.53 8.62 15.00
N ASN A 117 0.20 8.53 14.95
CA ASN A 117 -0.71 9.12 15.95
C ASN A 117 -1.41 8.04 16.82
N GLY A 118 -0.81 6.84 16.92
CA GLY A 118 -1.33 5.73 17.71
C GLY A 118 -2.74 5.31 17.28
N ALA A 119 -3.67 5.19 18.22
CA ALA A 119 -5.04 4.76 17.97
C ALA A 119 -5.87 5.75 17.11
N GLN A 120 -5.35 6.95 16.86
CA GLN A 120 -5.99 7.96 16.00
C GLN A 120 -5.52 7.84 14.53
N GLY A 121 -4.75 6.82 14.19
CA GLY A 121 -4.23 6.61 12.84
C GLY A 121 -2.98 7.45 12.55
N GLY A 122 -2.94 8.13 11.42
CA GLY A 122 -1.78 8.81 10.86
C GLY A 122 -1.12 7.98 9.76
N THR A 123 0.21 7.96 9.75
CA THR A 123 0.99 7.08 8.88
C THR A 123 1.28 5.80 9.64
N CYS A 124 0.82 4.67 9.14
CA CYS A 124 0.91 3.35 9.76
C CYS A 124 1.57 2.35 8.80
N ASP A 125 1.97 1.21 9.33
CA ASP A 125 2.40 0.07 8.53
C ASP A 125 1.29 -0.98 8.49
N LEU A 126 1.00 -1.51 7.30
CA LEU A 126 0.08 -2.62 7.14
C LEU A 126 0.85 -3.93 7.37
N LYS A 127 0.42 -4.65 8.39
CA LYS A 127 0.98 -5.95 8.77
C LYS A 127 0.02 -7.05 8.36
N GLU A 128 0.58 -8.09 7.78
CA GLU A 128 -0.11 -9.34 7.48
C GLU A 128 0.35 -10.41 8.47
N THR A 129 -0.61 -11.10 9.07
CA THR A 129 -0.35 -12.25 9.94
C THR A 129 -1.22 -13.42 9.48
N ILE A 130 -0.57 -14.55 9.23
CA ILE A 130 -1.21 -15.80 8.79
C ILE A 130 -1.13 -16.81 9.92
N TYR A 131 -2.27 -17.41 10.23
CA TYR A 131 -2.40 -18.50 11.19
C TYR A 131 -2.85 -19.77 10.47
N THR A 132 -2.20 -20.88 10.78
CA THR A 132 -2.63 -22.21 10.35
C THR A 132 -3.58 -22.80 11.38
N ALA A 133 -4.50 -23.65 10.95
CA ALA A 133 -5.32 -24.43 11.88
C ALA A 133 -4.45 -25.27 12.82
N ASP A 134 -4.91 -25.49 14.05
CA ASP A 134 -4.22 -26.35 15.01
C ASP A 134 -4.12 -27.78 14.45
N THR A 135 -2.97 -28.42 14.67
CA THR A 135 -2.73 -29.83 14.39
C THR A 135 -3.72 -30.79 15.06
N SER A 136 -4.36 -30.37 16.16
CA SER A 136 -5.41 -31.14 16.84
C SER A 136 -6.80 -31.03 16.17
N SER A 137 -6.95 -30.10 15.22
CA SER A 137 -8.17 -29.91 14.43
C SER A 137 -8.46 -31.15 13.58
N VAL A 138 -9.72 -31.57 13.53
CA VAL A 138 -10.17 -32.70 12.72
C VAL A 138 -11.17 -32.18 11.69
N PRO A 139 -10.92 -32.32 10.37
CA PRO A 139 -11.86 -31.87 9.35
C PRO A 139 -13.28 -32.42 9.58
N PRO A 140 -14.34 -31.60 9.43
CA PRO A 140 -14.36 -30.21 8.95
C PRO A 140 -14.10 -29.15 10.04
N ASP A 141 -13.78 -29.58 11.26
CA ASP A 141 -13.64 -28.76 12.46
C ASP A 141 -12.23 -28.21 12.65
N TYR A 142 -12.03 -26.95 12.25
CA TYR A 142 -10.78 -26.22 12.42
C TYR A 142 -10.84 -25.23 13.56
N THR A 143 -9.86 -25.31 14.45
CA THR A 143 -9.57 -24.32 15.49
C THR A 143 -8.29 -23.57 15.14
N PHE A 144 -8.24 -22.30 15.52
CA PHE A 144 -7.09 -21.43 15.31
C PHE A 144 -6.62 -20.91 16.67
N ASP A 145 -5.33 -21.08 16.96
CA ASP A 145 -4.70 -20.46 18.12
C ASP A 145 -4.01 -19.16 17.67
N ASP A 146 -4.51 -18.04 18.17
CA ASP A 146 -3.97 -16.70 17.87
C ASP A 146 -2.55 -16.48 18.42
N ASN A 147 -2.02 -17.44 19.20
CA ASN A 147 -0.64 -17.44 19.68
C ASN A 147 0.32 -18.21 18.76
N VAL A 148 -0.18 -19.03 17.83
CA VAL A 148 0.65 -19.85 16.93
C VAL A 148 0.69 -19.22 15.55
N ILE A 149 1.58 -18.25 15.39
CA ILE A 149 1.78 -17.53 14.12
C ILE A 149 2.53 -18.42 13.13
N HIS A 150 1.95 -18.66 11.96
CA HIS A 150 2.63 -19.35 10.86
C HIS A 150 3.58 -18.40 10.13
N ARG A 151 3.10 -17.21 9.78
CA ARG A 151 3.88 -16.18 9.09
C ARG A 151 3.41 -14.80 9.50
N GLN A 152 4.35 -13.87 9.64
CA GLN A 152 4.06 -12.47 9.91
C GLN A 152 5.09 -11.57 9.23
N PHE A 153 4.63 -10.52 8.57
CA PHE A 153 5.50 -9.52 7.93
C PHE A 153 4.75 -8.20 7.72
N ILE A 154 5.51 -7.11 7.62
CA ILE A 154 5.00 -5.84 7.13
C ILE A 154 4.85 -5.97 5.62
N THR A 155 3.63 -5.85 5.13
CA THR A 155 3.29 -6.03 3.72
C THR A 155 3.34 -4.71 2.96
N LEU A 156 3.10 -3.60 3.66
CA LEU A 156 3.16 -2.26 3.07
C LEU A 156 3.44 -1.22 4.16
N GLU A 157 4.40 -0.34 3.91
CA GLU A 157 4.74 0.77 4.80
C GLU A 157 4.02 2.06 4.40
N ASN A 158 3.99 3.03 5.31
CA ASN A 158 3.50 4.40 5.06
C ASN A 158 2.04 4.49 4.59
N VAL A 159 1.18 3.61 5.09
CA VAL A 159 -0.25 3.63 4.83
C VAL A 159 -0.91 4.72 5.66
N LEU A 160 -1.55 5.66 4.98
CA LEU A 160 -2.34 6.72 5.58
C LEU A 160 -3.70 6.18 6.00
N ALA A 161 -3.96 6.22 7.31
CA ALA A 161 -5.24 5.85 7.88
C ALA A 161 -5.69 6.96 8.82
N ASP A 162 -6.93 7.42 8.67
CA ASP A 162 -7.51 8.36 9.63
C ASP A 162 -8.98 7.99 9.85
N PRO A 163 -9.35 7.46 11.02
CA PRO A 163 -10.73 7.07 11.31
C PRO A 163 -11.70 8.26 11.42
N TYR A 164 -11.20 9.50 11.53
CA TYR A 164 -12.00 10.70 11.75
C TYR A 164 -12.07 11.65 10.55
N VAL A 165 -11.35 11.36 9.46
CA VAL A 165 -11.25 12.23 8.29
C VAL A 165 -11.78 11.54 7.02
N SER A 166 -12.09 12.33 5.99
CA SER A 166 -12.57 11.92 4.66
C SER A 166 -11.67 10.95 3.88
N VAL A 167 -10.62 10.43 4.52
CA VAL A 167 -9.75 9.37 3.99
C VAL A 167 -10.46 8.02 4.07
N GLY A 168 -11.38 7.86 5.04
CA GLY A 168 -12.24 6.70 5.20
C GLY A 168 -11.53 5.49 5.84
N PRO A 169 -12.29 4.51 6.34
CA PRO A 169 -11.74 3.23 6.79
C PRO A 169 -11.04 2.51 5.65
N ILE A 170 -9.88 1.90 5.91
CA ILE A 170 -9.15 1.12 4.89
C ILE A 170 -9.97 -0.08 4.45
N PHE A 171 -10.61 -0.75 5.40
CA PHE A 171 -11.45 -1.90 5.14
C PHE A 171 -12.90 -1.55 5.43
N ARG A 172 -13.78 -1.81 4.47
CA ARG A 172 -15.23 -1.63 4.64
C ARG A 172 -15.97 -2.84 4.09
N ALA A 173 -17.01 -3.25 4.79
CA ALA A 173 -17.96 -4.22 4.28
C ALA A 173 -19.09 -3.49 3.54
N VAL A 174 -19.68 -4.13 2.53
CA VAL A 174 -20.84 -3.62 1.81
C VAL A 174 -21.96 -4.63 1.86
N GLU A 175 -23.09 -4.20 2.38
CA GLU A 175 -24.34 -4.95 2.41
C GLU A 175 -25.42 -4.27 1.57
N TRP A 176 -26.38 -5.06 1.09
CA TRP A 176 -27.54 -4.57 0.36
C TRP A 176 -28.78 -4.72 1.24
N VAL A 177 -29.33 -3.60 1.70
CA VAL A 177 -30.40 -3.59 2.71
C VAL A 177 -31.66 -2.93 2.16
N GLY A 178 -32.82 -3.47 2.51
CA GLY A 178 -34.14 -2.91 2.19
C GLY A 178 -34.82 -3.53 0.95
N SER A 179 -35.97 -2.97 0.59
CA SER A 179 -36.75 -3.33 -0.61
C SER A 179 -37.29 -2.04 -1.25
N PRO A 180 -36.71 -1.55 -2.37
CA PRO A 180 -35.59 -2.13 -3.11
C PRO A 180 -34.27 -2.10 -2.34
N ALA A 181 -33.39 -3.06 -2.63
CA ALA A 181 -32.12 -3.21 -1.96
C ALA A 181 -31.19 -2.03 -2.25
N THR A 182 -30.69 -1.39 -1.20
CA THR A 182 -29.82 -0.21 -1.28
C THR A 182 -28.43 -0.56 -0.73
N ARG A 183 -27.39 -0.15 -1.45
CA ARG A 183 -25.99 -0.31 -1.04
C ARG A 183 -25.75 0.44 0.27
N THR A 184 -25.30 -0.26 1.29
CA THR A 184 -24.98 0.28 2.61
C THR A 184 -23.56 -0.13 2.99
N GLU A 185 -22.74 0.85 3.35
CA GLU A 185 -21.38 0.60 3.81
C GLU A 185 -21.36 0.36 5.32
N VAL A 186 -20.66 -0.69 5.72
CA VAL A 186 -20.47 -1.11 7.10
C VAL A 186 -19.00 -0.88 7.44
N ALA A 187 -18.76 0.18 8.22
CA ALA A 187 -17.41 0.58 8.63
C ALA A 187 -16.79 -0.37 9.68
N SER A 188 -17.62 -1.09 10.44
CA SER A 188 -17.15 -2.12 11.34
C SER A 188 -18.17 -3.23 11.57
N CYS A 189 -17.66 -4.44 11.74
CA CYS A 189 -18.42 -5.59 12.16
C CYS A 189 -17.49 -6.54 12.94
N GLU A 190 -18.01 -7.12 14.01
CA GLU A 190 -17.33 -8.18 14.76
C GLU A 190 -18.16 -9.46 14.65
N SER A 191 -17.50 -10.62 14.69
CA SER A 191 -18.16 -11.92 14.76
C SER A 191 -18.80 -12.12 16.15
N SER A 192 -19.91 -11.43 16.40
CA SER A 192 -20.84 -11.82 17.46
C SER A 192 -21.96 -12.67 16.86
N VAL A 193 -22.51 -13.59 17.66
CA VAL A 193 -23.60 -14.49 17.24
C VAL A 193 -24.82 -13.69 16.73
N GLU A 194 -24.96 -12.43 17.14
CA GLU A 194 -26.09 -11.55 16.81
C GLU A 194 -25.81 -10.59 15.64
N SER A 195 -24.55 -10.31 15.29
CA SER A 195 -24.21 -9.35 14.25
C SER A 195 -24.33 -10.01 12.88
N THR A 196 -25.33 -9.71 12.05
CA THR A 196 -25.44 -10.19 10.64
C THR A 196 -24.52 -9.42 9.67
N ARG A 197 -23.92 -8.32 10.11
CA ARG A 197 -23.19 -7.36 9.27
C ARG A 197 -21.87 -7.89 8.69
N CYS A 198 -21.24 -8.88 9.32
CA CYS A 198 -20.04 -9.53 8.75
C CYS A 198 -20.34 -10.58 7.66
N ASN A 199 -21.59 -10.69 7.21
CA ASN A 199 -21.92 -11.55 6.05
C ASN A 199 -22.01 -10.75 4.74
N ALA A 200 -21.36 -9.58 4.69
CA ALA A 200 -21.34 -8.73 3.52
C ALA A 200 -20.72 -9.46 2.31
N PRO A 201 -21.40 -9.50 1.14
CA PRO A 201 -20.87 -10.19 -0.03
C PRO A 201 -19.72 -9.44 -0.73
N LEU A 202 -19.47 -8.19 -0.33
CA LEU A 202 -18.44 -7.34 -0.92
C LEU A 202 -17.63 -6.65 0.18
N ILE A 203 -16.31 -6.67 0.02
CA ILE A 203 -15.34 -5.94 0.85
C ILE A 203 -14.67 -4.88 0.00
N ILE A 204 -14.66 -3.64 0.46
CA ILE A 204 -13.88 -2.54 -0.12
C ILE A 204 -12.54 -2.46 0.61
N VAL A 205 -11.48 -2.36 -0.16
CA VAL A 205 -10.12 -2.07 0.30
C VAL A 205 -9.69 -0.74 -0.29
N ASP A 206 -9.53 0.27 0.57
CA ASP A 206 -9.04 1.60 0.24
C ASP A 206 -7.69 1.86 0.89
N LEU A 207 -6.62 1.79 0.11
CA LEU A 207 -5.27 2.05 0.57
C LEU A 207 -4.78 3.39 0.05
N ARG A 208 -4.20 4.21 0.95
CA ARG A 208 -3.52 5.44 0.56
C ARG A 208 -2.11 5.40 1.09
N ILE A 209 -1.12 5.40 0.21
CA ILE A 209 0.30 5.29 0.60
C ILE A 209 0.96 6.65 0.48
N ALA A 210 1.55 7.12 1.57
CA ALA A 210 2.38 8.32 1.57
C ALA A 210 3.77 8.02 0.98
N TYR A 211 4.26 8.96 0.17
CA TYR A 211 5.66 8.97 -0.25
C TYR A 211 6.54 9.59 0.84
N ALA A 212 7.85 9.39 0.75
CA ALA A 212 8.80 10.15 1.56
C ALA A 212 8.52 11.67 1.43
N SER A 213 8.43 12.36 2.56
CA SER A 213 8.01 13.78 2.64
C SER A 213 8.86 14.72 1.77
N SER A 214 10.10 14.35 1.50
CA SER A 214 11.05 15.09 0.64
C SER A 214 10.67 15.12 -0.85
N THR A 215 9.72 14.30 -1.29
CA THR A 215 9.36 14.16 -2.71
C THR A 215 8.26 15.13 -3.16
N GLY A 216 7.50 15.71 -2.22
CA GLY A 216 6.38 16.61 -2.53
C GLY A 216 5.25 15.96 -3.34
N LEU A 217 5.14 14.62 -3.29
CA LEU A 217 4.12 13.86 -3.99
C LEU A 217 2.82 13.75 -3.19
N ASN A 218 1.70 13.78 -3.90
CA ASN A 218 0.42 13.38 -3.31
C ASN A 218 0.42 11.87 -3.06
N PRO A 219 -0.23 11.39 -1.98
CA PRO A 219 -0.32 9.96 -1.70
C PRO A 219 -0.92 9.16 -2.85
N MET A 220 -0.41 7.95 -3.06
CA MET A 220 -0.98 6.99 -4.01
C MET A 220 -2.25 6.40 -3.42
N ALA A 221 -3.38 6.55 -4.12
CA ALA A 221 -4.63 5.90 -3.74
C ALA A 221 -4.85 4.64 -4.57
N LEU A 222 -5.18 3.55 -3.89
CA LEU A 222 -5.59 2.28 -4.46
C LEU A 222 -6.96 1.92 -3.88
N HIS A 223 -7.88 1.55 -4.76
CA HIS A 223 -9.25 1.20 -4.41
C HIS A 223 -9.60 -0.10 -5.11
N GLU A 224 -10.01 -1.10 -4.35
CA GLU A 224 -10.49 -2.37 -4.90
C GLU A 224 -11.78 -2.79 -4.19
N GLU A 225 -12.73 -3.27 -4.99
CA GLU A 225 -13.97 -3.87 -4.49
C GLU A 225 -13.93 -5.38 -4.75
N VAL A 226 -13.92 -6.16 -3.67
CA VAL A 226 -13.76 -7.61 -3.73
C VAL A 226 -15.07 -8.29 -3.39
N ARG A 227 -15.69 -8.90 -4.40
CA ARG A 227 -16.81 -9.82 -4.20
C ARG A 227 -16.29 -11.16 -3.71
N LEU A 228 -16.80 -11.62 -2.57
CA LEU A 228 -16.43 -12.92 -2.00
C LEU A 228 -17.10 -14.03 -2.83
N ARG A 229 -16.36 -15.09 -3.17
CA ARG A 229 -16.89 -16.20 -3.99
C ARG A 229 -18.01 -16.97 -3.30
N ASN A 230 -17.91 -17.14 -1.99
CA ASN A 230 -18.79 -17.98 -1.19
C ASN A 230 -19.71 -17.18 -0.26
N ALA A 231 -19.92 -15.89 -0.53
CA ALA A 231 -20.91 -15.13 0.23
C ALA A 231 -22.33 -15.61 -0.12
N THR A 232 -23.16 -15.70 0.91
CA THR A 232 -24.59 -15.96 0.73
C THR A 232 -25.24 -14.65 0.30
N ASP A 233 -25.88 -14.66 -0.87
CA ASP A 233 -26.67 -13.52 -1.38
C ASP A 233 -27.89 -13.23 -0.49
#